data_AF-A0A022VV12-F1
#
_entry.id   AF-A0A022VV12-F1
#
_cell.length_a   1.000
_cell.length_b   1.000
_cell.length_c   1.000
_cell.angle_alpha   90.00
_cell.angle_beta   90.00
_cell.angle_gamma   90.00
#
_symmetry.space_group_name_H-M   'P 1'
#
loop_
_entity.id
_entity.type
_entity.pdbx_description
1 polymer ?
#
loop_
_entity_poly.entity_id
_entity_poly.type
_entity_poly.pdbx_seq_one_letter_code
_entity_poly.pdbx_strand_id
1 'polypeptide(L)'
;MRNLGDGWIADHGTSSGVFKSTFLCVLIQIADIPSAKRDQLDQIMRSRDGDVNSIPGMSCRVWLLEILHQLAQQGLVRCSDCKALEQECFRIGNHHSYGASKNNQPRPVVKSELCY
;
A
#
# COMPACT_ATOMS: atom_id res chain seq x y z
N MET A 1 -3.75 5.25 5.69
CA MET A 1 -3.96 6.71 5.64
C MET A 1 -5.44 7.03 5.52
N ARG A 2 -5.98 7.89 6.37
CA ARG A 2 -7.34 8.42 6.24
C ARG A 2 -7.30 9.95 6.19
N ASN A 3 -8.09 10.54 5.30
CA ASN A 3 -8.28 11.99 5.27
C ASN A 3 -9.50 12.36 6.14
N LEU A 4 -9.34 13.35 7.00
CA LEU A 4 -10.37 13.81 7.95
C LEU A 4 -10.86 15.25 7.63
N GLY A 5 -10.66 15.74 6.40
CA GLY A 5 -10.95 17.11 6.00
C GLY A 5 -9.77 18.05 6.27
N ASP A 6 -9.42 18.23 7.55
CA ASP A 6 -8.37 19.16 7.99
C ASP A 6 -6.95 18.56 7.96
N GLY A 7 -6.85 17.28 7.60
CA GLY A 7 -5.57 16.59 7.55
C GLY A 7 -5.68 15.10 7.34
N TRP A 8 -4.54 14.45 7.46
CA TRP A 8 -4.31 13.04 7.28
C TRP A 8 -3.88 12.40 8.60
N ILE A 9 -4.38 11.19 8.83
CA ILE A 9 -3.97 10.33 9.94
C ILE A 9 -3.47 8.99 9.41
N ALA A 10 -2.36 8.53 9.99
CA ALA A 10 -1.85 7.19 9.83
C ALA A 10 -2.85 6.17 10.39
N ASP A 11 -3.09 5.09 9.64
CA ASP A 11 -4.00 4.01 10.05
C ASP A 11 -3.32 2.70 9.73
N HIS A 12 -2.49 2.27 10.68
CA HIS A 12 -1.69 1.05 10.60
C HIS A 12 -2.25 0.03 11.57
N GLY A 13 -2.32 -1.22 11.14
CA GLY A 13 -2.76 -2.30 12.01
C GLY A 13 -2.69 -3.64 11.31
N THR A 14 -2.64 -4.69 12.13
CA THR A 14 -2.87 -6.04 11.63
C THR A 14 -4.31 -6.15 11.17
N SER A 15 -4.54 -6.65 9.95
CA SER A 15 -5.89 -6.87 9.43
C SER A 15 -6.08 -8.33 9.05
N SER A 16 -7.05 -8.99 9.69
CA SER A 16 -7.57 -10.31 9.28
C SER A 16 -8.84 -10.19 8.44
N GLY A 17 -9.36 -8.96 8.28
CA GLY A 17 -10.66 -8.68 7.69
C GLY A 17 -10.61 -7.89 6.39
N VAL A 18 -9.45 -7.76 5.75
CA VAL A 18 -9.28 -6.91 4.56
C VAL A 18 -10.25 -7.25 3.42
N PHE A 19 -10.58 -8.54 3.22
CA PHE A 19 -11.57 -8.96 2.23
C PHE A 19 -13.02 -8.55 2.55
N LYS A 20 -13.29 -8.08 3.77
CA LYS A 20 -14.58 -7.53 4.19
C LYS A 20 -14.67 -6.02 3.97
N SER A 21 -13.58 -5.36 3.57
CA SER A 21 -13.57 -3.91 3.36
C SER A 21 -14.47 -3.50 2.19
N THR A 22 -15.41 -2.59 2.47
CA THR A 22 -16.23 -1.95 1.44
C THR A 22 -15.32 -1.23 0.45
N PHE A 23 -15.60 -1.38 -0.85
CA PHE A 23 -14.81 -0.80 -1.96
C PHE A 23 -13.41 -1.38 -2.19
N LEU A 24 -12.99 -2.44 -1.49
CA LEU A 24 -11.78 -3.16 -1.89
C LEU A 24 -11.94 -3.64 -3.34
N CYS A 25 -10.98 -3.29 -4.21
CA CYS A 25 -10.96 -3.73 -5.60
C CYS A 25 -10.13 -5.01 -5.77
N VAL A 26 -8.88 -4.97 -5.31
CA VAL A 26 -7.87 -6.01 -5.46
C VAL A 26 -6.80 -5.83 -4.37
N LEU A 27 -6.16 -6.92 -3.95
CA LEU A 27 -4.93 -6.87 -3.17
C LEU A 27 -3.73 -7.15 -4.06
N ILE A 28 -2.69 -6.32 -3.96
CA ILE A 28 -1.47 -6.46 -4.73
C ILE A 28 -0.33 -6.76 -3.75
N GLN A 29 0.23 -7.96 -3.84
CA GLN A 29 1.38 -8.39 -3.05
C GLN A 29 2.66 -7.92 -3.74
N ILE A 30 3.49 -7.16 -3.02
CA ILE A 30 4.75 -6.59 -3.55
C ILE A 30 6.02 -7.13 -2.88
N ALA A 31 5.89 -7.84 -1.75
CA ALA A 31 7.00 -8.44 -1.03
C ALA A 31 6.52 -9.52 -0.05
N ASP A 32 7.42 -10.44 0.30
CA ASP A 32 7.28 -11.39 1.40
C ASP A 32 8.28 -11.04 2.50
N ILE A 33 7.78 -10.57 3.65
CA ILE A 33 8.63 -10.08 4.75
C ILE A 33 8.84 -11.20 5.78
N PRO A 34 10.09 -11.62 6.06
CA PRO A 34 10.38 -12.56 7.13
C PRO A 34 9.91 -12.04 8.49
N SER A 35 9.42 -12.93 9.36
CA SER A 35 8.93 -12.58 10.70
C SER A 35 9.96 -11.82 11.53
N ALA A 36 11.24 -12.17 11.42
CA ALA A 36 12.35 -11.50 12.10
C ALA A 36 12.55 -10.03 11.69
N LYS A 37 11.99 -9.59 10.56
CA LYS A 37 12.05 -8.19 10.08
C LYS A 37 10.77 -7.41 10.35
N ARG A 38 9.80 -7.99 11.07
CA ARG A 38 8.47 -7.37 11.27
C ARG A 38 8.54 -6.08 12.09
N ASP A 39 9.43 -6.02 13.08
CA ASP A 39 9.63 -4.80 13.88
C ASP A 39 10.26 -3.69 13.05
N GLN A 40 11.24 -4.03 12.19
CA GLN A 40 11.84 -3.08 11.25
C GLN A 40 10.80 -2.57 10.23
N LEU A 41 9.93 -3.45 9.72
CA LEU A 41 8.81 -3.06 8.86
C LEU A 41 7.88 -2.07 9.58
N ASP A 42 7.42 -2.38 10.80
CA ASP A 42 6.50 -1.50 11.55
C ASP A 42 7.15 -0.14 11.85
N GLN A 43 8.43 -0.13 12.23
CA GLN A 43 9.19 1.11 12.44
C GLN A 43 9.22 1.99 11.19
N ILE A 44 9.47 1.41 10.00
CA ILE A 44 9.50 2.16 8.74
C ILE A 44 8.08 2.63 8.39
N MET A 45 7.07 1.78 8.51
CA MET A 45 5.67 2.14 8.23
C MET A 45 5.19 3.32 9.09
N ARG A 46 5.70 3.47 10.32
CA ARG A 46 5.37 4.55 11.25
C ARG A 46 6.29 5.76 11.18
N SER A 47 7.32 5.74 10.33
CA SER A 47 8.40 6.75 10.34
C SER A 47 7.94 8.17 10.02
N ARG A 48 6.76 8.30 9.38
CA ARG A 48 6.15 9.57 8.97
C ARG A 48 4.87 9.91 9.74
N ASP A 49 4.51 9.15 10.77
CA ASP A 49 3.23 9.35 11.48
C ASP A 49 3.16 10.74 12.14
N GLY A 50 4.28 11.24 12.67
CA GLY A 50 4.36 12.52 13.36
C GLY A 50 4.35 13.75 12.46
N ASP A 51 4.70 13.60 11.17
CA ASP A 51 4.84 14.72 10.24
C ASP A 51 4.11 14.50 8.90
N VAL A 52 3.15 13.59 8.87
CA VAL A 52 2.41 13.24 7.66
C VAL A 52 1.70 14.44 7.02
N ASN A 53 1.21 15.37 7.84
CA ASN A 53 0.55 16.59 7.38
C ASN A 53 1.51 17.66 6.87
N SER A 54 2.82 17.51 7.11
CA SER A 54 3.86 18.40 6.62
C SER A 54 4.44 17.93 5.28
N ILE A 55 4.06 16.75 4.78
CA ILE A 55 4.50 16.25 3.47
C ILE A 55 3.81 17.05 2.35
N PRO A 56 4.56 17.70 1.44
CA PRO A 56 3.99 18.47 0.35
C PRO A 56 3.09 17.63 -0.56
N GLY A 57 1.88 18.11 -0.86
CA GLY A 57 0.94 17.42 -1.75
C GLY A 57 0.44 16.09 -1.21
N MET A 58 0.37 15.93 0.12
CA MET A 58 0.00 14.69 0.79
C MET A 58 -1.27 14.05 0.19
N SER A 59 -1.13 12.81 -0.25
CA SER A 59 -2.22 11.90 -0.62
C SER A 59 -1.86 10.47 -0.22
N CYS A 60 -2.83 9.54 -0.18
CA CYS A 60 -2.55 8.12 0.06
C CYS A 60 -1.42 7.59 -0.83
N ARG A 61 -1.42 8.00 -2.11
CA ARG A 61 -0.37 7.66 -3.07
C ARG A 61 0.99 8.19 -2.64
N VAL A 62 1.08 9.50 -2.35
CA VAL A 62 2.36 10.14 -1.98
C VAL A 62 2.95 9.47 -0.74
N TRP A 63 2.14 9.23 0.28
CA TRP A 63 2.56 8.53 1.48
C TRP A 63 3.03 7.09 1.17
N LEU A 64 2.28 6.33 0.36
CA LEU A 64 2.65 4.96 -0.01
C LEU A 64 3.99 4.91 -0.75
N LEU A 65 4.23 5.81 -1.70
CA LEU A 65 5.49 5.87 -2.45
C LEU A 65 6.68 6.28 -1.57
N GLU A 66 6.47 7.21 -0.64
CA GLU A 66 7.48 7.63 0.35
C GLU A 66 7.94 6.44 1.21
N ILE A 67 6.99 5.70 1.78
CA ILE A 67 7.29 4.54 2.62
C ILE A 67 7.89 3.39 1.81
N LEU A 68 7.36 3.14 0.61
CA LEU A 68 7.91 2.12 -0.30
C LEU A 68 9.39 2.39 -0.62
N HIS A 69 9.76 3.65 -0.84
CA HIS A 69 11.15 4.03 -1.07
C HIS A 69 12.02 3.66 0.13
N GLN A 70 11.59 3.98 1.36
CA GLN A 70 12.33 3.62 2.57
C GLN A 70 12.45 2.09 2.74
N LEU A 71 11.38 1.34 2.48
CA LEU A 71 11.40 -0.12 2.53
C LEU A 71 12.38 -0.71 1.51
N ALA A 72 12.46 -0.12 0.31
CA ALA A 72 13.42 -0.53 -0.72
C ALA A 72 14.87 -0.23 -0.31
N GLN A 73 15.15 0.95 0.23
CA GLN A 73 16.48 1.32 0.74
C GLN A 73 16.96 0.38 1.86
N GLN A 74 16.02 -0.10 2.69
CA GLN A 74 16.32 -1.03 3.78
C GLN A 74 16.34 -2.51 3.32
N GLY A 75 16.09 -2.77 2.03
CA GLY A 75 16.09 -4.12 1.45
C GLY A 75 14.93 -5.00 1.92
N LEU A 76 13.82 -4.41 2.35
CA LEU A 76 12.59 -5.12 2.73
C LEU A 76 11.71 -5.39 1.51
N VAL A 77 11.71 -4.49 0.53
CA VAL A 77 11.00 -4.65 -0.75
C VAL A 77 12.03 -4.55 -1.87
N ARG A 78 12.07 -5.50 -2.80
CA ARG A 78 12.92 -5.38 -3.98
C ARG A 78 12.04 -4.94 -5.13
N CYS A 79 12.09 -3.66 -5.46
CA CYS A 79 11.39 -3.14 -6.62
C CYS A 79 12.37 -2.33 -7.47
N SER A 80 12.47 -2.66 -8.75
CA SER A 80 13.42 -2.01 -9.66
C SER A 80 13.00 -0.59 -10.04
N ASP A 81 11.69 -0.32 -10.05
CA ASP A 81 11.13 0.98 -10.44
C ASP A 81 9.78 1.22 -9.74
N CYS A 82 9.78 2.09 -8.72
CA CYS A 82 8.57 2.45 -7.98
C CYS A 82 7.54 3.21 -8.84
N LYS A 83 7.96 3.92 -9.91
CA LYS A 83 7.02 4.57 -10.83
C LYS A 83 6.34 3.54 -11.72
N ALA A 84 7.09 2.54 -12.20
CA ALA A 84 6.50 1.43 -12.94
C ALA A 84 5.52 0.64 -12.06
N LEU A 85 5.83 0.45 -10.77
CA LEU A 85 4.90 -0.18 -9.83
C LEU A 85 3.59 0.62 -9.68
N GLU A 86 3.65 1.95 -9.61
CA GLU A 86 2.44 2.78 -9.57
C GLU A 86 1.56 2.53 -10.80
N GLN A 87 2.16 2.50 -11.98
CA GLN A 87 1.45 2.22 -13.24
C GLN A 87 0.86 0.82 -13.28
N GLU A 88 1.61 -0.19 -12.79
CA GLU A 88 1.12 -1.56 -12.64
C GLU A 88 -0.10 -1.62 -11.70
N CYS A 89 -0.03 -0.95 -10.55
CA CYS A 89 -1.13 -0.88 -9.60
C CYS A 89 -2.40 -0.29 -10.23
N PHE A 90 -2.27 0.81 -11.00
CA PHE A 90 -3.40 1.39 -11.73
C PHE A 90 -3.96 0.43 -12.78
N ARG A 91 -3.11 -0.22 -13.56
CA ARG A 91 -3.53 -1.20 -14.57
C ARG A 91 -4.32 -2.34 -13.96
N ILE A 92 -3.79 -2.96 -12.89
CA ILE A 92 -4.44 -4.06 -12.17
C ILE A 92 -5.76 -3.59 -11.55
N GLY A 93 -5.76 -2.44 -10.88
CA GLY A 93 -6.96 -1.86 -10.27
C GLY A 93 -8.06 -1.56 -11.29
N ASN A 94 -7.71 -0.97 -12.43
CA ASN A 94 -8.65 -0.70 -13.51
C ASN A 94 -9.21 -1.99 -14.13
N HIS A 95 -8.38 -3.01 -14.32
CA HIS A 95 -8.81 -4.32 -14.83
C HIS A 95 -9.87 -4.97 -13.92
N HIS A 96 -9.72 -4.88 -12.60
CA HIS A 96 -10.66 -5.46 -11.64
C HIS A 96 -11.82 -4.54 -11.22
N SER A 97 -11.79 -3.26 -11.62
CA SER A 97 -12.76 -2.24 -11.20
C SER A 97 -14.22 -2.60 -11.49
N TYR A 98 -14.49 -3.19 -12.65
CA TYR A 98 -15.84 -3.61 -13.03
C TYR A 98 -16.39 -4.67 -12.07
N GLY A 99 -15.61 -5.73 -11.79
CA GLY A 99 -15.99 -6.76 -10.82
C GLY A 99 -16.12 -6.20 -9.40
N ALA A 100 -15.27 -5.23 -9.05
CA ALA A 100 -15.38 -4.51 -7.79
C ALA A 100 -16.73 -3.79 -7.65
N SER A 101 -17.16 -3.08 -8.70
CA SER A 101 -18.42 -2.34 -8.77
C SER A 101 -19.66 -3.23 -8.66
N LYS A 102 -19.57 -4.49 -9.12
CA LYS A 102 -20.64 -5.50 -9.04
C LYS A 102 -20.61 -6.31 -7.74
N ASN A 103 -19.70 -5.99 -6.82
CA ASN A 103 -19.49 -6.73 -5.59
C ASN A 103 -19.20 -8.23 -5.81
N ASN A 104 -18.48 -8.58 -6.87
CA ASN A 104 -18.03 -9.95 -7.08
C ASN A 104 -17.00 -10.33 -5.99
N GLN A 105 -17.26 -11.42 -5.28
CA GLN A 105 -16.42 -11.92 -4.19
C GLN A 105 -15.91 -13.34 -4.49
N PRO A 106 -14.73 -13.75 -3.99
CA PRO A 106 -13.78 -12.93 -3.21
C PRO A 106 -13.04 -11.90 -4.08
N ARG A 107 -12.51 -10.84 -3.45
CA ARG A 107 -11.63 -9.91 -4.15
C ARG A 107 -10.32 -10.61 -4.56
N PRO A 108 -9.79 -10.33 -5.78
CA PRO A 108 -8.58 -10.97 -6.26
C PRO A 108 -7.36 -10.57 -5.43
N VAL A 109 -6.39 -11.49 -5.36
CA VAL A 109 -5.03 -11.26 -4.87
C VAL A 109 -4.10 -11.49 -6.04
N VAL A 110 -3.28 -10.48 -6.35
CA VAL A 110 -2.34 -10.51 -7.46
C VAL A 110 -0.94 -10.24 -6.91
N LYS A 111 0.06 -10.97 -7.39
CA LYS A 111 1.46 -10.66 -7.10
C LYS A 111 1.97 -9.68 -8.16
N SER A 112 2.65 -8.62 -7.71
CA SER A 112 3.32 -7.69 -8.63
C SER A 112 4.40 -8.43 -9.44
N GLU A 113 4.51 -8.07 -10.71
CA GLU A 113 5.57 -8.57 -11.60
C GLU A 113 6.85 -7.75 -11.44
N LEU A 114 6.75 -6.56 -10.84
CA LEU A 114 7.84 -5.59 -10.71
C LEU A 114 8.55 -5.63 -9.35
N CYS A 115 7.87 -6.11 -8.30
CA CYS A 115 8.46 -6.23 -6.97
C CYS A 115 8.41 -7.67 -6.42
N TYR A 116 9.45 -8.10 -5.70
CA TYR A 116 9.54 -9.43 -5.07
C TYR A 116 10.39 -9.49 -3.81
#